data_AF-A0A7W1NET8-F1
#
_entry.id   AF-A0A7W1NET8-F1
#
_cell.length_a   1.000
_cell.length_b   1.000
_cell.length_c   1.000
_cell.angle_alpha   90.00
_cell.angle_beta   90.00
_cell.angle_gamma   90.00
#
_symmetry.space_group_name_H-M   'P 1'
#
loop_
_entity.id
_entity.type
_entity.pdbx_description
1 polymer ?
#
loop_
_entity_poly.entity_id
_entity_poly.type
_entity_poly.pdbx_seq_one_letter_code
_entity_poly.pdbx_strand_id
1 'polypeptide(L)'
;MTDANPFLSPTAMRDEPMVASGGVDFRAVIEPLAHRRGWLVFLAVLAFIYGGLCAITIVGLIIAWLPIWIGVLLMRSANAFRDAMATGDAERGRAAIEALSTILLIYGIMMAIGLGIYGLAIVVAIGGALTGALTGGATPPPM
;
A
#
# COMPACT_ATOMS: atom_id res chain seq x y z
N MET A 1 46.21 35.97 32.33
CA MET A 1 44.86 35.81 31.75
C MET A 1 45.01 34.76 30.66
N THR A 2 44.76 33.51 31.02
CA THR A 2 44.98 32.35 30.14
C THR A 2 43.63 31.69 30.03
N ASP A 3 43.06 31.76 28.83
CA ASP A 3 41.71 31.30 28.54
C ASP A 3 41.57 29.83 28.90
N ALA A 4 40.72 29.56 29.89
CA ALA A 4 40.34 28.21 30.27
C ALA A 4 39.61 27.60 29.07
N ASN A 5 40.31 26.76 28.32
CA ASN A 5 39.76 26.05 27.18
C ASN A 5 38.63 25.12 27.68
N PRO A 6 37.35 25.43 27.37
CA PRO A 6 36.21 24.71 27.94
C PRO A 6 36.08 23.27 27.42
N PHE A 7 36.84 22.91 26.39
CA PHE A 7 36.82 21.58 25.76
C PHE A 7 37.73 20.54 26.44
N LEU A 8 38.53 20.92 27.45
CA LEU A 8 39.41 20.00 28.17
C LEU A 8 38.78 19.35 29.41
N SER A 9 37.48 19.60 29.65
CA SER A 9 36.74 19.09 30.82
C SER A 9 35.78 17.96 30.40
N PRO A 10 36.13 16.66 30.59
CA PRO A 10 35.23 15.54 30.28
C PRO A 10 33.91 15.55 31.07
N THR A 11 33.80 16.42 32.07
CA THR A 11 32.63 16.60 32.93
C THR A 11 31.66 17.66 32.42
N ALA A 12 32.12 18.67 31.66
CA ALA A 12 31.23 19.71 31.10
C ALA A 12 30.29 19.16 30.00
N MET A 13 30.68 18.06 29.36
CA MET A 13 29.86 17.35 28.36
C MET A 13 28.81 16.40 28.98
N ARG A 14 28.86 16.15 30.30
CA ARG A 14 27.98 15.17 30.97
C ARG A 14 26.66 15.77 31.48
N ASP A 15 26.55 17.10 31.51
CA ASP A 15 25.38 17.80 32.03
C ASP A 15 24.53 18.45 30.94
N GLU A 16 24.98 18.42 29.68
CA GLU A 16 24.05 18.64 28.59
C GLU A 16 23.11 17.43 28.57
N PRO A 17 21.78 17.62 28.64
CA PRO A 17 20.86 16.53 28.36
C PRO A 17 21.29 16.04 26.99
N MET A 18 21.81 14.82 26.92
CA MET A 18 22.19 14.19 25.66
C MET A 18 20.99 14.35 24.75
N VAL A 19 21.04 15.35 23.87
CA VAL A 19 20.19 15.40 22.69
C VAL A 19 20.68 14.19 21.95
N ALA A 20 19.99 13.08 22.23
CA ALA A 20 20.35 11.77 21.79
C ALA A 20 20.65 11.90 20.30
N SER A 21 21.88 11.51 19.96
CA SER A 21 22.45 11.41 18.62
C SER A 21 21.39 11.50 17.53
N GLY A 22 21.59 12.37 16.53
CA GLY A 22 20.74 12.58 15.35
C GLY A 22 20.48 11.31 14.51
N GLY A 23 19.88 10.31 15.14
CA GLY A 23 19.32 9.09 14.61
C GLY A 23 17.83 9.24 14.70
N VAL A 24 17.17 9.01 13.57
CA VAL A 24 15.71 9.04 13.46
C VAL A 24 15.13 8.09 14.51
N ASP A 25 14.37 8.65 15.46
CA ASP A 25 13.73 7.86 16.52
C ASP A 25 12.70 6.92 15.89
N PHE A 26 13.10 5.67 15.70
CA PHE A 26 12.34 4.63 15.00
C PHE A 26 10.92 4.47 15.57
N ARG A 27 10.77 4.70 16.88
CA ARG A 27 9.49 4.64 17.57
C ARG A 27 8.55 5.74 17.10
N ALA A 28 9.06 6.97 16.96
CA ALA A 28 8.29 8.11 16.46
C ALA A 28 7.83 7.92 15.00
N VAL A 29 8.60 7.21 14.17
CA VAL A 29 8.24 6.92 12.77
C VAL A 29 7.12 5.89 12.67
N ILE A 30 7.08 4.92 13.59
CA ILE A 30 6.16 3.77 13.50
C ILE A 30 4.90 3.95 14.33
N GLU A 31 4.95 4.77 15.37
CA GLU A 31 3.80 5.14 16.19
C GLU A 31 2.54 5.53 15.38
N PRO A 32 2.60 6.43 14.36
CA PRO A 32 1.43 6.76 13.57
C PRO A 32 0.91 5.60 12.70
N LEU A 33 1.79 4.71 12.25
CA LEU A 33 1.42 3.52 11.47
C LEU A 33 0.79 2.45 12.35
N ALA A 34 1.32 2.28 13.56
CA ALA A 34 0.81 1.33 14.53
C ALA A 34 -0.57 1.73 15.07
N HIS A 35 -0.82 3.03 15.26
CA HIS A 35 -2.14 3.54 15.64
C HIS A 35 -3.23 3.20 14.58
N ARG A 36 -2.83 2.94 13.33
CA ARG A 36 -3.74 2.56 12.23
C ARG A 36 -3.90 1.05 12.07
N ARG A 37 -3.36 0.22 12.97
CA ARG A 37 -3.44 -1.26 12.90
C ARG A 37 -4.87 -1.79 12.76
N GLY A 38 -5.85 -1.16 13.43
CA GLY A 38 -7.26 -1.55 13.32
C GLY A 38 -7.83 -1.42 11.90
N TRP A 39 -7.39 -0.40 11.15
CA TRP A 39 -7.79 -0.20 9.76
C TRP A 39 -7.22 -1.25 8.82
N LEU A 40 -5.99 -1.72 9.07
CA LEU A 40 -5.37 -2.78 8.27
C LEU A 40 -6.10 -4.12 8.46
N VAL A 41 -6.49 -4.46 9.69
CA VAL A 41 -7.28 -5.68 9.96
C VAL A 41 -8.68 -5.57 9.35
N PHE A 42 -9.31 -4.38 9.44
CA PHE A 42 -10.61 -4.14 8.82
C PHE A 42 -10.56 -4.33 7.30
N LEU A 43 -9.56 -3.76 6.62
CA LEU A 43 -9.35 -3.95 5.18
C LEU A 43 -9.09 -5.42 4.83
N ALA A 44 -8.39 -6.18 5.69
CA ALA A 44 -8.14 -7.61 5.45
C ALA A 44 -9.45 -8.40 5.43
N VAL A 45 -10.30 -8.16 6.44
CA VAL A 45 -11.61 -8.81 6.54
C VAL A 45 -12.49 -8.44 5.35
N LEU A 46 -12.50 -7.16 4.95
CA LEU A 46 -13.25 -6.71 3.79
C LEU A 46 -12.77 -7.36 2.48
N ALA A 47 -11.46 -7.51 2.30
CA ALA A 47 -10.86 -8.17 1.14
C ALA A 47 -11.25 -9.66 1.08
N PHE A 48 -11.30 -10.36 2.21
CA PHE A 48 -11.77 -11.75 2.28
C PHE A 48 -13.25 -11.88 1.91
N ILE A 49 -14.10 -10.99 2.42
CA ILE A 49 -15.54 -11.00 2.10
C ILE A 49 -15.74 -10.75 0.61
N TYR A 50 -15.02 -9.76 0.05
CA TYR A 50 -15.10 -9.44 -1.37
C TYR A 50 -14.58 -10.58 -2.25
N GLY A 51 -13.44 -11.19 -1.89
CA GLY A 51 -12.90 -12.37 -2.59
C GLY A 51 -13.85 -13.57 -2.53
N GLY A 52 -14.47 -13.81 -1.38
CA GLY A 52 -15.48 -14.86 -1.20
C GLY A 52 -16.72 -14.65 -2.06
N LEU A 53 -17.22 -13.41 -2.16
CA LEU A 53 -18.33 -13.05 -3.03
C LEU A 53 -17.97 -13.22 -4.52
N CYS A 54 -16.77 -12.82 -4.93
CA CYS A 54 -16.30 -13.03 -6.30
C CYS A 54 -16.19 -14.52 -6.64
N ALA A 55 -15.73 -15.37 -5.70
CA ALA A 55 -15.56 -16.81 -5.90
C ALA A 55 -16.86 -17.59 -6.19
N ILE A 56 -18.03 -16.99 -5.95
CA ILE A 56 -19.34 -17.60 -6.28
C ILE A 56 -19.50 -17.81 -7.80
N THR A 57 -18.78 -17.03 -8.60
CA THR A 57 -18.80 -17.15 -10.07
C THR A 57 -17.60 -17.96 -10.56
N ILE A 58 -17.76 -18.80 -11.60
CA ILE A 58 -16.66 -19.59 -12.20
C ILE A 58 -15.52 -18.68 -12.67
N VAL A 59 -15.85 -17.54 -13.28
CA VAL A 59 -14.89 -16.51 -13.69
C VAL A 59 -14.23 -15.86 -12.47
N GLY A 60 -15.01 -15.58 -11.44
CA GLY A 60 -14.51 -14.99 -10.22
C GLY A 60 -13.68 -15.95 -9.37
N LEU A 61 -13.76 -17.27 -9.56
CA LEU A 61 -12.84 -18.22 -8.90
C LEU A 61 -11.39 -18.05 -9.39
N ILE A 62 -11.20 -17.73 -10.67
CA ILE A 62 -9.88 -17.43 -11.26
C ILE A 62 -9.37 -16.08 -10.75
N ILE A 63 -10.25 -15.09 -10.61
CA ILE A 63 -9.84 -13.74 -10.16
C ILE A 63 -9.68 -13.69 -8.63
N ALA A 64 -10.44 -14.49 -7.87
CA ALA A 64 -10.51 -14.47 -6.41
C ALA A 64 -9.25 -14.99 -5.72
N TRP A 65 -8.34 -15.69 -6.40
CA TRP A 65 -7.07 -16.09 -5.77
C TRP A 65 -6.28 -14.87 -5.28
N LEU A 66 -6.39 -13.73 -5.97
CA LEU A 66 -5.59 -12.51 -5.75
C LEU A 66 -6.06 -11.75 -4.50
N PRO A 67 -7.37 -11.44 -4.35
CA PRO A 67 -7.93 -10.90 -3.12
C PRO A 67 -7.66 -11.78 -1.89
N ILE A 68 -7.75 -13.11 -2.03
CA ILE A 68 -7.50 -14.06 -0.95
C ILE A 68 -6.04 -13.99 -0.48
N TRP A 69 -5.09 -13.90 -1.42
CA TRP A 69 -3.66 -13.77 -1.10
C TRP A 69 -3.34 -12.45 -0.37
N ILE A 70 -3.93 -11.34 -0.82
CA ILE A 70 -3.79 -10.03 -0.16
C ILE A 70 -4.31 -10.09 1.28
N GLY A 71 -5.45 -10.75 1.50
CA GLY A 71 -6.01 -10.94 2.85
C GLY A 71 -5.03 -11.64 3.80
N VAL A 72 -4.35 -12.70 3.34
CA VAL A 72 -3.36 -13.43 4.14
C VAL A 72 -2.11 -12.58 4.40
N LEU A 73 -1.59 -11.85 3.40
CA LEU A 73 -0.43 -10.96 3.58
C LEU A 73 -0.72 -9.84 4.58
N LEU A 74 -1.91 -9.24 4.51
CA LEU A 74 -2.32 -8.15 5.39
C LEU A 74 -2.45 -8.63 6.84
N MET A 75 -2.96 -9.85 7.04
CA MET A 75 -3.00 -10.49 8.36
C MET A 75 -1.60 -10.77 8.92
N ARG A 76 -0.68 -11.23 8.06
CA ARG A 76 0.73 -11.47 8.44
C ARG A 76 1.44 -10.17 8.83
N SER A 77 1.20 -9.07 8.11
CA SER A 77 1.70 -7.73 8.44
C SER A 77 1.13 -7.21 9.77
N ALA A 78 -0.17 -7.35 9.98
CA ALA A 78 -0.83 -6.89 11.22
C ALA A 78 -0.33 -7.61 12.48
N ASN A 79 0.01 -8.90 12.36
CA ASN A 79 0.63 -9.67 13.44
C ASN A 79 2.10 -9.26 13.66
N ALA A 80 2.87 -9.06 12.59
CA ALA A 80 4.25 -8.57 12.68
C ALA A 80 4.34 -7.19 13.37
N PHE A 81 3.41 -6.27 13.08
CA PHE A 81 3.33 -4.96 13.77
C PHE A 81 3.05 -5.11 15.27
N ARG A 82 2.14 -6.00 15.66
CA ARG A 82 1.82 -6.23 17.08
C ARG A 82 3.05 -6.73 17.83
N ASP A 83 3.74 -7.70 17.25
CA ASP A 83 4.88 -8.33 17.90
C ASP A 83 6.08 -7.36 17.94
N ALA A 84 6.28 -6.54 16.90
CA ALA A 84 7.28 -5.46 16.87
C ALA A 84 7.06 -4.41 17.96
N MET A 85 5.82 -3.99 18.19
CA MET A 85 5.50 -3.04 19.27
C MET A 85 5.73 -3.64 20.67
N ALA A 86 5.47 -4.93 20.85
CA ALA A 86 5.67 -5.63 22.11
C ALA A 86 7.15 -5.88 22.43
N THR A 87 7.99 -6.09 21.41
CA THR A 87 9.43 -6.39 21.58
C THR A 87 10.37 -5.19 21.35
N GLY A 88 9.89 -4.08 20.76
CA GLY A 88 10.73 -2.92 20.46
C GLY A 88 11.74 -3.16 19.31
N ASP A 89 11.50 -4.19 18.50
CA ASP A 89 12.47 -4.73 17.56
C ASP A 89 12.34 -4.09 16.17
N ALA A 90 13.40 -3.39 15.74
CA ALA A 90 13.35 -2.54 14.56
C ALA A 90 13.29 -3.30 13.23
N GLU A 91 13.80 -4.53 13.18
CA GLU A 91 13.68 -5.39 12.00
C GLU A 91 12.23 -5.81 11.74
N ARG A 92 11.47 -6.09 12.79
CA ARG A 92 10.06 -6.51 12.65
C ARG A 92 9.17 -5.37 12.15
N GLY A 93 9.45 -4.13 12.55
CA GLY A 93 8.76 -2.95 12.03
C GLY A 93 9.02 -2.72 10.53
N ARG A 94 10.26 -2.96 10.06
CA ARG A 94 10.59 -2.89 8.62
C ARG A 94 9.83 -3.94 7.81
N ALA A 95 9.81 -5.19 8.26
CA ALA A 95 9.08 -6.27 7.57
C ALA A 95 7.58 -5.96 7.43
N ALA A 96 6.99 -5.28 8.42
CA ALA A 96 5.59 -4.94 8.40
C ALA A 96 5.28 -3.78 7.42
N ILE A 97 6.20 -2.80 7.30
CA ILE A 97 6.16 -1.74 6.27
C ILE A 97 6.35 -2.32 4.86
N GLU A 98 7.26 -3.29 4.69
CA GLU A 98 7.52 -3.95 3.41
C GLU A 98 6.32 -4.79 2.91
N ALA A 99 5.59 -5.43 3.83
CA ALA A 99 4.34 -6.09 3.48
C ALA A 99 3.25 -5.08 3.06
N LEU A 100 3.18 -3.91 3.71
CA LEU A 100 2.25 -2.85 3.34
C LEU A 100 2.58 -2.25 1.97
N SER A 101 3.86 -2.00 1.67
CA SER A 101 4.30 -1.49 0.37
C SER A 101 4.00 -2.50 -0.74
N THR A 102 4.18 -3.80 -0.48
CA THR A 102 3.79 -4.88 -1.40
C THR A 102 2.30 -4.81 -1.76
N ILE A 103 1.43 -4.58 -0.78
CA ILE A 103 -0.02 -4.48 -0.99
C ILE A 103 -0.39 -3.24 -1.81
N LEU A 104 0.21 -2.08 -1.52
CA LEU A 104 0.01 -0.86 -2.31
C LEU A 104 0.52 -1.03 -3.74
N LEU A 105 1.66 -1.72 -3.93
CA LEU A 105 2.22 -1.99 -5.24
C LEU A 105 1.29 -2.90 -6.06
N ILE A 106 0.76 -3.97 -5.46
CA ILE A 106 -0.18 -4.86 -6.14
C ILE A 106 -1.46 -4.10 -6.55
N TYR A 107 -2.05 -3.33 -5.63
CA TYR A 107 -3.23 -2.50 -5.97
C TYR A 107 -2.93 -1.45 -7.03
N GLY A 108 -1.76 -0.81 -6.97
CA GLY A 108 -1.33 0.19 -7.94
C GLY A 108 -1.19 -0.41 -9.34
N ILE A 109 -0.56 -1.59 -9.46
CA ILE A 109 -0.45 -2.31 -10.74
C ILE A 109 -1.83 -2.74 -11.25
N MET A 110 -2.68 -3.26 -10.38
CA MET A 110 -4.03 -3.72 -10.76
C MET A 110 -4.90 -2.56 -11.26
N MET A 111 -4.83 -1.41 -10.58
CA MET A 111 -5.46 -0.15 -11.01
C MET A 111 -4.89 0.33 -12.34
N ALA A 112 -3.56 0.28 -12.53
CA ALA A 112 -2.92 0.70 -13.78
C ALA A 112 -3.35 -0.16 -14.98
N ILE A 113 -3.38 -1.48 -14.80
CA ILE A 113 -3.86 -2.42 -15.83
C ILE A 113 -5.33 -2.16 -16.14
N GLY A 114 -6.17 -2.04 -15.10
CA GLY A 114 -7.60 -1.74 -15.27
C GLY A 114 -7.85 -0.43 -16.02
N LEU A 115 -7.10 0.62 -15.68
CA LEU A 115 -7.17 1.91 -16.35
C LEU A 115 -6.73 1.82 -17.82
N GLY A 116 -5.69 1.03 -18.12
CA GLY A 116 -5.23 0.78 -19.48
C GLY A 116 -6.28 0.06 -20.34
N ILE A 117 -6.88 -1.01 -19.81
CA ILE A 117 -7.94 -1.76 -20.50
C ILE A 117 -9.18 -0.88 -20.71
N TYR A 118 -9.61 -0.15 -19.69
CA TYR A 118 -10.78 0.72 -19.77
C TYR A 118 -10.56 1.89 -20.74
N GLY A 119 -9.36 2.49 -20.71
CA GLY A 119 -8.96 3.52 -21.67
C GLY A 119 -8.98 3.01 -23.11
N LEU A 120 -8.43 1.82 -23.35
CA LEU A 120 -8.49 1.18 -24.67
C LEU A 120 -9.93 0.89 -25.10
N ALA A 121 -10.76 0.35 -24.20
CA ALA A 121 -12.16 0.04 -24.48
C ALA A 121 -12.95 1.30 -24.88
N ILE A 122 -12.71 2.44 -24.23
CA ILE A 122 -13.33 3.73 -24.61
C ILE A 122 -12.90 4.14 -26.02
N VAL A 123 -11.60 4.08 -26.34
CA VAL A 123 -11.10 4.46 -27.67
C VAL A 123 -11.72 3.58 -28.76
N VAL A 124 -11.78 2.26 -28.54
CA VAL A 124 -12.39 1.32 -29.47
C VAL A 124 -13.90 1.55 -29.59
N ALA A 125 -14.60 1.79 -28.48
CA ALA A 125 -16.04 2.04 -28.49
C ALA A 125 -16.40 3.32 -29.24
N ILE A 126 -15.68 4.43 -28.99
CA ILE A 126 -15.88 5.69 -29.70
C ILE A 126 -15.51 5.55 -31.17
N GLY A 127 -14.37 4.92 -31.47
CA GLY A 127 -13.94 4.66 -32.85
C GLY A 127 -14.95 3.83 -33.63
N GLY A 128 -15.42 2.71 -33.05
CA GLY A 128 -16.43 1.85 -33.67
C GLY A 128 -17.78 2.55 -33.85
N ALA A 129 -18.22 3.35 -32.87
CA ALA A 129 -19.46 4.13 -32.98
C ALA A 129 -19.36 5.19 -34.09
N LEU A 130 -18.22 5.89 -34.19
CA LEU A 130 -17.98 6.87 -35.25
C LEU A 130 -17.92 6.21 -36.63
N THR A 131 -17.17 5.12 -36.79
CA THR A 131 -17.11 4.39 -38.06
C THR A 131 -18.49 3.86 -38.45
N GLY A 132 -19.24 3.28 -37.51
CA GLY A 132 -20.61 2.80 -37.75
C GLY A 132 -21.58 3.92 -38.14
N ALA A 133 -21.47 5.11 -37.54
CA ALA A 133 -22.28 6.27 -37.91
C ALA A 133 -21.94 6.80 -39.31
N LEU A 134 -20.66 6.78 -39.68
CA LEU A 134 -20.18 7.24 -40.99
C LEU A 134 -20.51 6.25 -42.13
N THR A 135 -20.55 4.94 -41.86
CA THR A 135 -20.84 3.91 -42.88
C THR A 135 -22.31 3.48 -42.92
N GLY A 136 -23.05 3.62 -41.81
CA GLY A 136 -24.44 3.20 -41.68
C GLY A 136 -25.46 4.09 -42.41
N GLY A 137 -25.10 5.33 -42.76
CA GLY A 137 -25.95 6.24 -43.54
C GLY A 137 -25.99 5.98 -45.05
N ALA A 138 -25.25 4.98 -45.55
CA ALA A 138 -25.02 4.78 -46.99
C ALA A 138 -25.76 3.58 -47.60
N THR A 139 -26.71 2.94 -46.90
CA THR A 139 -27.55 1.89 -47.50
C THR A 139 -28.81 2.52 -48.12
N PRO A 140 -28.88 2.69 -49.46
CA PRO A 140 -30.12 3.13 -50.08
C PRO A 140 -31.22 2.08 -49.84
N PRO A 141 -32.48 2.51 -49.67
CA PRO A 141 -33.58 1.58 -49.45
C PRO A 141 -33.66 0.57 -50.60
N PRO A 142 -33.94 -0.72 -50.31
CA PRO A 142 -34.16 -1.70 -51.37
C PRO A 142 -35.35 -1.23 -52.23
N MET A 143 -35.11 -1.13 -53.52
CA MET A 143 -36.10 -0.72 -54.54
C MET A 143 -37.04 -1.87 -54.88
#